data_AF-A0A1F4YC25-F1
#
_entry.id   AF-A0A1F4YC25-F1
#
_cell.length_a   1.000
_cell.length_b   1.000
_cell.length_c   1.000
_cell.angle_alpha   90.00
_cell.angle_beta   90.00
_cell.angle_gamma   90.00
#
_symmetry.space_group_name_H-M   'P 1'
#
loop_
_entity.id
_entity.type
_entity.pdbx_description
1 polymer ?
#
loop_
_entity_poly.entity_id
_entity_poly.type
_entity_poly.pdbx_seq_one_letter_code
_entity_poly.pdbx_strand_id
1 'polypeptide(L)'
;MQNDGNVAFKCTYHDGPNSPFGIGFFDVCTKENIIRNIEAGRIQCCNSNCAEYYESDFENDEPSFPCYESDIFAYWQFASGWYQTGKKHMPIQMNDAREGKIAVMTTRPPRSTEEERRIFAIMYISRVDPSTDKSECWVHFDPYKSIALKREEWLDFWDFYSTETGDIIWGTGLFRYMSDREVKKILRAVSKIRRFKRRLNPAEELLRKLEEN
;
A
#
# COMPACT_ATOMS: atom_id res chain seq x y z
N MET A 1 6.53 14.55 -18.96
CA MET A 1 7.64 13.79 -18.35
C MET A 1 7.22 12.34 -18.31
N GLN A 2 8.09 11.43 -18.73
CA GLN A 2 7.80 10.00 -18.61
C GLN A 2 8.02 9.60 -17.15
N ASN A 3 7.06 8.92 -16.55
CA ASN A 3 7.19 8.43 -15.18
C ASN A 3 8.20 7.27 -15.15
N ASP A 4 9.05 7.22 -14.11
CA ASP A 4 10.09 6.18 -13.95
C ASP A 4 9.50 4.79 -13.66
N GLY A 5 8.19 4.72 -13.41
CA GLY A 5 7.42 3.50 -13.22
C GLY A 5 7.37 2.95 -11.80
N ASN A 6 7.87 3.71 -10.82
CA ASN A 6 7.56 3.48 -9.42
C ASN A 6 6.20 4.05 -9.06
N VAL A 7 5.55 3.46 -8.06
CA VAL A 7 4.19 3.82 -7.64
C VAL A 7 4.09 3.87 -6.11
N ALA A 8 3.31 4.80 -5.57
CA ALA A 8 2.88 4.79 -4.17
C ALA A 8 1.40 4.47 -4.10
N PHE A 9 1.01 3.50 -3.29
CA PHE A 9 -0.38 3.10 -3.08
C PHE A 9 -0.97 3.75 -1.83
N LYS A 10 -2.24 4.16 -1.91
CA LYS A 10 -3.06 4.64 -0.80
C LYS A 10 -3.88 3.49 -0.25
N CYS A 11 -3.40 2.91 0.84
CA CYS A 11 -4.10 1.86 1.56
C CYS A 11 -4.98 2.47 2.67
N THR A 12 -6.15 1.87 2.87
CA THR A 12 -6.94 2.05 4.10
C THR A 12 -6.18 1.43 5.26
N TYR A 13 -6.27 2.00 6.46
CA TYR A 13 -5.55 1.44 7.60
C TYR A 13 -6.12 0.09 8.00
N HIS A 14 -5.22 -0.88 8.08
CA HIS A 14 -5.48 -2.27 8.43
C HIS A 14 -4.57 -2.68 9.59
N ASP A 15 -5.14 -2.97 10.74
CA ASP A 15 -4.39 -3.32 11.95
C ASP A 15 -3.84 -4.75 11.94
N GLY A 16 -4.47 -5.66 11.19
CA GLY A 16 -3.96 -7.02 10.91
C GLY A 16 -3.52 -7.78 12.15
N PRO A 17 -4.43 -8.00 13.13
CA PRO A 17 -4.13 -8.65 14.40
C PRO A 17 -3.51 -10.04 14.23
N ASN A 18 -3.83 -10.74 13.14
CA ASN A 18 -3.33 -12.09 12.85
C ASN A 18 -2.00 -12.10 12.08
N SER A 19 -1.38 -10.93 11.86
CA SER A 19 -0.11 -10.84 11.15
C SER A 19 0.99 -11.63 11.87
N PRO A 20 1.59 -12.66 11.25
CA PRO A 20 2.67 -13.43 11.88
C PRO A 20 3.95 -12.59 12.09
N PHE A 21 4.00 -11.40 11.48
CA PHE A 21 5.13 -10.48 11.54
C PHE A 21 4.87 -9.26 12.44
N GLY A 22 3.64 -9.08 12.92
CA GLY A 22 3.22 -7.92 13.72
C GLY A 22 3.22 -6.60 12.93
N ILE A 23 3.00 -6.65 11.61
CA ILE A 23 3.15 -5.50 10.69
C ILE A 23 1.78 -4.90 10.28
N GLY A 24 0.67 -5.58 10.59
CA GLY A 24 -0.65 -5.27 10.06
C GLY A 24 -0.81 -5.79 8.62
N PHE A 25 -1.89 -5.37 7.94
CA PHE A 25 -2.16 -5.68 6.52
C PHE A 25 -2.09 -7.18 6.17
N PHE A 26 -2.60 -8.01 7.08
CA PHE A 26 -2.66 -9.46 6.93
C PHE A 26 -3.91 -9.97 7.61
N ASP A 27 -4.71 -10.73 6.87
CA ASP A 27 -5.99 -11.31 7.28
C ASP A 27 -7.01 -10.23 7.70
N VAL A 28 -8.14 -10.59 8.30
CA VAL A 28 -9.19 -9.64 8.73
C VAL A 28 -8.73 -8.66 9.82
N CYS A 29 -9.31 -7.46 9.82
CA CYS A 29 -9.11 -6.45 10.86
C CYS A 29 -9.77 -6.84 12.19
N THR A 30 -9.35 -6.20 13.30
CA THR A 30 -10.16 -6.25 14.53
C THR A 30 -11.55 -5.65 14.32
N LYS A 31 -12.54 -6.08 15.12
CA LYS A 31 -13.90 -5.53 15.09
C LYS A 31 -13.88 -4.01 15.28
N GLU A 32 -13.07 -3.50 16.21
CA GLU A 32 -12.91 -2.07 16.45
C GLU A 32 -12.43 -1.31 15.21
N ASN A 33 -11.49 -1.88 14.45
CA ASN A 33 -10.99 -1.26 13.24
C ASN A 33 -11.98 -1.36 12.06
N ILE A 34 -12.76 -2.45 11.98
CA ILE A 34 -13.87 -2.60 11.03
C ILE A 34 -14.92 -1.51 11.25
N ILE A 35 -15.44 -1.39 12.48
CA ILE A 35 -16.43 -0.37 12.87
C ILE A 35 -15.93 1.01 12.45
N ARG A 36 -14.71 1.36 12.88
CA ARG A 36 -14.10 2.66 12.61
C ARG A 36 -13.98 2.97 11.12
N ASN A 37 -13.58 1.99 10.30
CA ASN A 37 -13.43 2.20 8.87
C ASN A 37 -14.78 2.32 8.16
N ILE A 38 -15.78 1.51 8.55
CA ILE A 38 -17.14 1.58 8.01
C ILE A 38 -17.81 2.91 8.38
N GLU A 39 -17.77 3.32 9.65
CA GLU A 39 -18.33 4.59 10.11
C GLU A 39 -17.65 5.80 9.46
N ALA A 40 -16.36 5.69 9.12
CA ALA A 40 -15.63 6.71 8.38
C ALA A 40 -15.88 6.68 6.85
N GLY A 41 -16.80 5.82 6.37
CA GLY A 41 -17.14 5.68 4.95
C GLY A 41 -15.98 5.20 4.09
N ARG A 42 -15.06 4.38 4.64
CA ARG A 42 -13.95 3.82 3.88
C ARG A 42 -14.48 2.79 2.91
N ILE A 43 -14.57 3.19 1.64
CA ILE A 43 -15.20 2.41 0.58
C ILE A 43 -14.70 0.97 0.46
N GLN A 44 -13.40 0.72 0.71
CA GLN A 44 -12.84 -0.64 0.68
C GLN A 44 -13.42 -1.53 1.78
N CYS A 45 -13.73 -0.98 2.95
CA CYS A 45 -14.40 -1.73 4.01
C CYS A 45 -15.91 -1.82 3.77
N CYS A 46 -16.54 -0.74 3.32
CA CYS A 46 -17.99 -0.69 3.05
C CYS A 46 -18.44 -1.61 1.90
N ASN A 47 -17.55 -1.94 0.95
CA ASN A 47 -17.85 -2.79 -0.21
C ASN A 47 -17.11 -4.13 -0.14
N SER A 48 -16.90 -4.66 1.07
CA SER A 48 -16.22 -5.94 1.29
C SER A 48 -17.03 -6.81 2.24
N ASN A 49 -16.60 -8.07 2.42
CA ASN A 49 -17.20 -8.97 3.41
C ASN A 49 -17.09 -8.43 4.86
N CYS A 50 -16.25 -7.42 5.12
CA CYS A 50 -16.25 -6.70 6.39
C CYS A 50 -17.59 -5.98 6.67
N ALA A 51 -18.26 -5.48 5.63
CA ALA A 51 -19.55 -4.80 5.76
C ALA A 51 -20.64 -5.81 6.16
N GLU A 52 -20.71 -6.95 5.48
CA GLU A 52 -21.63 -8.03 5.82
C GLU A 52 -21.37 -8.56 7.23
N TYR A 53 -20.10 -8.70 7.62
CA TYR A 53 -19.73 -9.12 8.97
C TYR A 53 -20.18 -8.10 10.03
N TYR A 54 -19.97 -6.81 9.79
CA TYR A 54 -20.43 -5.73 10.65
C TYR A 54 -21.97 -5.62 10.73
N GLU A 55 -22.68 -5.73 9.61
CA GLU A 55 -24.14 -5.67 9.55
C GLU A 55 -24.82 -6.84 10.28
N SER A 56 -24.12 -7.97 10.41
CA SER A 56 -24.56 -9.12 11.20
C SER A 56 -24.30 -8.98 12.71
N ASP A 57 -23.92 -7.78 13.19
CA ASP A 57 -23.42 -7.56 14.56
C ASP A 57 -22.24 -8.49 14.92
N PHE A 58 -21.46 -8.89 13.92
CA PHE A 58 -20.36 -9.84 14.01
C PHE A 58 -20.75 -11.28 14.43
N GLU A 59 -21.98 -11.69 14.14
CA GLU A 59 -22.48 -13.05 14.41
C GLU A 59 -22.18 -14.05 13.28
N ASN A 60 -21.95 -13.58 12.06
CA ASN A 60 -21.51 -14.43 10.95
C ASN A 60 -20.07 -14.95 11.16
N ASP A 61 -19.66 -15.95 10.38
CA ASP A 61 -18.27 -16.40 10.35
C ASP A 61 -17.34 -15.24 9.96
N GLU A 62 -16.20 -15.14 10.66
CA GLU A 62 -15.20 -14.10 10.38
C GLU A 62 -14.65 -14.28 8.96
N PRO A 63 -14.70 -13.24 8.11
CA PRO A 63 -14.28 -13.37 6.72
C PRO A 63 -12.76 -13.47 6.66
N SER A 64 -12.24 -14.42 5.86
CA SER A 64 -10.81 -14.51 5.59
C SER A 64 -10.43 -13.64 4.39
N PHE A 65 -9.39 -12.81 4.56
CA PHE A 65 -8.87 -11.89 3.53
C PHE A 65 -9.95 -11.07 2.78
N PRO A 66 -10.81 -10.30 3.50
CA PRO A 66 -11.99 -9.66 2.91
C PRO A 66 -11.71 -8.50 1.94
N CYS A 67 -10.51 -7.92 1.94
CA CYS A 67 -10.20 -6.71 1.17
C CYS A 67 -8.75 -6.70 0.66
N TYR A 68 -8.43 -5.80 -0.30
CA TYR A 68 -7.07 -5.69 -0.83
C TYR A 68 -6.02 -5.45 0.27
N GLU A 69 -6.33 -4.68 1.32
CA GLU A 69 -5.35 -4.45 2.38
C GLU A 69 -5.08 -5.67 3.26
N SER A 70 -6.04 -6.60 3.36
CA SER A 70 -5.89 -7.82 4.15
C SER A 70 -4.98 -8.85 3.46
N ASP A 71 -4.84 -8.77 2.14
CA ASP A 71 -4.22 -9.81 1.33
C ASP A 71 -2.80 -9.45 0.82
N ILE A 72 -2.36 -8.20 1.04
CA ILE A 72 -1.05 -7.66 0.62
C ILE A 72 0.09 -8.62 0.96
N PHE A 73 0.21 -9.03 2.23
CA PHE A 73 1.33 -9.87 2.66
C PHE A 73 1.05 -11.38 2.54
N ALA A 74 -0.20 -11.77 2.27
CA ALA A 74 -0.57 -13.15 2.01
C ALA A 74 -0.22 -13.56 0.57
N TYR A 75 -0.58 -12.71 -0.40
CA TYR A 75 -0.43 -12.98 -1.82
C TYR A 75 0.63 -12.11 -2.50
N TRP A 76 1.21 -11.13 -1.80
CA TRP A 76 2.24 -10.24 -2.34
C TRP A 76 1.76 -9.55 -3.62
N GLN A 77 0.56 -9.02 -3.58
CA GLN A 77 -0.05 -8.32 -4.71
C GLN A 77 -0.91 -7.15 -4.21
N PHE A 78 -1.18 -6.19 -5.08
CA PHE A 78 -2.15 -5.14 -4.82
C PHE A 78 -2.73 -4.62 -6.13
N ALA A 79 -3.96 -4.13 -6.07
CA ALA A 79 -4.69 -3.73 -7.25
C ALA A 79 -4.82 -2.21 -7.39
N SER A 80 -4.99 -1.75 -8.62
CA SER A 80 -5.25 -0.35 -8.94
C SER A 80 -6.63 0.14 -8.51
N GLY A 81 -7.56 -0.78 -8.24
CA GLY A 81 -8.91 -0.48 -7.82
C GLY A 81 -9.83 -0.03 -8.96
N TRP A 82 -11.03 0.36 -8.55
CA TRP A 82 -12.10 0.81 -9.44
C TRP A 82 -12.47 2.26 -9.12
N TYR A 83 -12.88 3.02 -10.14
CA TYR A 83 -13.42 4.36 -9.90
C TYR A 83 -14.71 4.27 -9.10
N GLN A 84 -14.73 4.95 -7.95
CA GLN A 84 -15.87 4.95 -7.03
C GLN A 84 -16.89 6.06 -7.34
N THR A 85 -16.46 7.10 -8.05
CA THR A 85 -17.28 8.25 -8.46
C THR A 85 -16.98 8.62 -9.92
N GLY A 86 -17.96 9.15 -10.65
CA GLY A 86 -17.79 9.51 -12.06
C GLY A 86 -17.93 8.29 -12.97
N LYS A 87 -16.80 7.78 -13.51
CA LYS A 87 -16.75 6.56 -14.34
C LYS A 87 -16.91 5.29 -13.50
N LYS A 88 -17.96 5.22 -12.69
CA LYS A 88 -18.22 4.13 -11.75
C LYS A 88 -18.19 2.79 -12.50
N HIS A 89 -17.61 1.76 -11.88
CA HIS A 89 -17.44 0.42 -12.46
C HIS A 89 -16.45 0.34 -13.63
N MET A 90 -15.59 1.35 -13.83
CA MET A 90 -14.40 1.20 -14.67
C MET A 90 -13.16 0.96 -13.81
N PRO A 91 -12.30 0.00 -14.21
CA PRO A 91 -11.03 -0.22 -13.53
C PRO A 91 -10.12 1.00 -13.72
N ILE A 92 -9.37 1.35 -12.68
CA ILE A 92 -8.39 2.43 -12.75
C ILE A 92 -7.17 1.90 -13.49
N GLN A 93 -6.82 2.51 -14.62
CA GLN A 93 -5.64 2.12 -15.38
C GLN A 93 -4.37 2.61 -14.67
N MET A 94 -3.34 1.76 -14.66
CA MET A 94 -2.02 2.08 -14.09
C MET A 94 -0.93 1.94 -15.15
N ASN A 95 -0.97 2.81 -16.15
CA ASN A 95 -0.21 2.65 -17.39
C ASN A 95 1.31 2.77 -17.23
N ASP A 96 1.79 3.49 -16.21
CA ASP A 96 3.22 3.71 -16.04
C ASP A 96 3.91 2.78 -15.04
N ALA A 97 3.19 1.95 -14.28
CA ALA A 97 3.84 1.01 -13.36
C ALA A 97 4.61 -0.06 -14.15
N ARG A 98 5.83 -0.41 -13.72
CA ARG A 98 6.72 -1.30 -14.47
C ARG A 98 7.35 -2.38 -13.60
N GLU A 99 7.57 -3.55 -14.21
CA GLU A 99 8.40 -4.60 -13.63
C GLU A 99 9.82 -4.10 -13.36
N GLY A 100 10.43 -4.57 -12.28
CA GLY A 100 11.75 -4.13 -11.83
C GLY A 100 11.76 -2.80 -11.08
N LYS A 101 10.63 -2.09 -11.01
CA LYS A 101 10.47 -0.85 -10.24
C LYS A 101 9.88 -1.13 -8.86
N ILE A 102 9.66 -0.07 -8.09
CA ILE A 102 9.25 -0.13 -6.69
C ILE A 102 7.82 0.36 -6.48
N ALA A 103 7.06 -0.38 -5.68
CA ALA A 103 5.81 0.09 -5.11
C ALA A 103 6.00 0.47 -3.64
N VAL A 104 5.54 1.64 -3.24
CA VAL A 104 5.59 2.15 -1.86
C VAL A 104 4.19 2.06 -1.27
N MET A 105 4.01 1.24 -0.24
CA MET A 105 2.71 1.06 0.39
C MET A 105 2.54 2.08 1.51
N THR A 106 1.45 2.86 1.46
CA THR A 106 1.20 3.94 2.41
C THR A 106 -0.15 3.83 3.07
N THR A 107 -0.26 4.31 4.31
CA THR A 107 -1.51 4.32 5.06
C THR A 107 -1.60 5.55 5.94
N ARG A 108 -2.79 5.81 6.49
CA ARG A 108 -3.02 6.80 7.53
C ARG A 108 -3.46 6.12 8.82
N PRO A 109 -2.66 6.18 9.90
CA PRO A 109 -3.06 5.63 11.18
C PRO A 109 -4.44 6.14 11.64
N PRO A 110 -5.10 5.42 12.56
CA PRO A 110 -6.36 5.88 13.12
C PRO A 110 -6.25 7.27 13.70
N ARG A 111 -7.26 8.11 13.42
CA ARG A 111 -7.37 9.50 13.91
C ARG A 111 -6.23 10.43 13.45
N SER A 112 -5.46 10.03 12.45
CA SER A 112 -4.39 10.86 11.87
C SER A 112 -4.90 11.77 10.76
N THR A 113 -4.19 12.86 10.47
CA THR A 113 -4.39 13.72 9.30
C THR A 113 -3.68 13.14 8.06
N GLU A 114 -3.80 13.83 6.92
CA GLU A 114 -3.09 13.44 5.70
C GLU A 114 -1.58 13.65 5.83
N GLU A 115 -1.14 14.67 6.56
CA GLU A 115 0.28 14.97 6.85
C GLU A 115 0.98 13.81 7.57
N GLU A 116 0.21 13.03 8.33
CA GLU A 116 0.70 11.87 9.08
C GLU A 116 0.65 10.56 8.28
N ARG A 117 0.51 10.62 6.95
CA ARG A 117 0.58 9.43 6.09
C ARG A 117 1.94 8.75 6.25
N ARG A 118 1.91 7.46 6.54
CA ARG A 118 3.10 6.63 6.79
C ARG A 118 3.34 5.63 5.67
N ILE A 119 4.61 5.38 5.37
CA ILE A 119 5.08 4.27 4.54
C ILE A 119 5.25 3.06 5.45
N PHE A 120 4.56 1.96 5.12
CA PHE A 120 4.61 0.71 5.91
C PHE A 120 5.28 -0.45 5.15
N ALA A 121 5.45 -0.33 3.83
CA ALA A 121 6.21 -1.31 3.05
C ALA A 121 6.81 -0.71 1.78
N ILE A 122 7.87 -1.35 1.29
CA ILE A 122 8.55 -1.05 0.03
C ILE A 122 8.63 -2.36 -0.74
N MET A 123 7.91 -2.46 -1.84
CA MET A 123 7.71 -3.69 -2.58
C MET A 123 8.44 -3.65 -3.92
N TYR A 124 9.14 -4.74 -4.27
CA TYR A 124 9.73 -4.90 -5.60
C TYR A 124 8.68 -5.42 -6.56
N ILE A 125 8.38 -4.68 -7.64
CA ILE A 125 7.40 -5.07 -8.64
C ILE A 125 7.98 -6.18 -9.51
N SER A 126 7.44 -7.39 -9.35
CA SER A 126 7.85 -8.57 -10.12
C SER A 126 7.05 -8.75 -11.40
N ARG A 127 5.78 -8.32 -11.40
CA ARG A 127 4.88 -8.41 -12.56
C ARG A 127 3.82 -7.31 -12.50
N VAL A 128 3.40 -6.80 -13.65
CA VAL A 128 2.23 -5.92 -13.78
C VAL A 128 1.25 -6.54 -14.76
N ASP A 129 0.10 -6.96 -14.26
CA ASP A 129 -1.00 -7.45 -15.08
C ASP A 129 -1.90 -6.26 -15.44
N PRO A 130 -2.01 -5.87 -16.73
CA PRO A 130 -2.73 -4.67 -17.11
C PRO A 130 -4.24 -4.80 -16.89
N SER A 131 -4.90 -3.68 -16.63
CA SER A 131 -6.37 -3.63 -16.53
C SER A 131 -7.01 -3.96 -17.88
N THR A 132 -8.12 -4.69 -17.85
CA THR A 132 -9.02 -4.91 -18.99
C THR A 132 -10.32 -4.13 -18.81
N ASP A 133 -11.32 -4.35 -19.65
CA ASP A 133 -12.68 -3.85 -19.44
C ASP A 133 -13.37 -4.52 -18.22
N LYS A 134 -12.86 -5.68 -17.77
CA LYS A 134 -13.47 -6.52 -16.73
C LYS A 134 -12.61 -6.71 -15.50
N SER A 135 -11.36 -6.27 -15.53
CA SER A 135 -10.41 -6.42 -14.43
C SER A 135 -9.59 -5.16 -14.24
N GLU A 136 -9.35 -4.84 -12.98
CA GLU A 136 -8.33 -3.89 -12.56
C GLU A 136 -6.92 -4.35 -12.89
N CYS A 137 -5.97 -3.41 -12.80
CA CYS A 137 -4.56 -3.71 -12.94
C CYS A 137 -4.06 -4.31 -11.63
N TRP A 138 -3.39 -5.45 -11.72
CA TRP A 138 -2.79 -6.13 -10.58
C TRP A 138 -1.28 -5.98 -10.63
N VAL A 139 -0.70 -5.54 -9.52
CA VAL A 139 0.74 -5.43 -9.35
C VAL A 139 1.18 -6.52 -8.40
N HIS A 140 2.10 -7.36 -8.84
CA HIS A 140 2.65 -8.48 -8.07
C HIS A 140 4.03 -8.11 -7.56
N PHE A 141 4.35 -8.60 -6.37
CA PHE A 141 5.56 -8.26 -5.64
C PHE A 141 6.43 -9.49 -5.40
N ASP A 142 7.75 -9.30 -5.42
CA ASP A 142 8.70 -10.35 -5.03
C ASP A 142 8.88 -10.34 -3.50
N PRO A 143 8.42 -11.38 -2.77
CA PRO A 143 8.49 -11.41 -1.30
C PRO A 143 9.92 -11.40 -0.75
N TYR A 144 10.90 -11.89 -1.51
CA TYR A 144 12.30 -11.99 -1.06
C TYR A 144 13.06 -10.68 -1.23
N LYS A 145 12.61 -9.81 -2.14
CA LYS A 145 13.21 -8.48 -2.38
C LYS A 145 12.45 -7.37 -1.68
N SER A 146 11.19 -7.60 -1.35
CA SER A 146 10.31 -6.62 -0.72
C SER A 146 10.61 -6.44 0.78
N ILE A 147 10.22 -5.29 1.30
CA ILE A 147 10.51 -4.84 2.66
C ILE A 147 9.22 -4.44 3.34
N ALA A 148 8.75 -5.31 4.25
CA ALA A 148 7.73 -4.95 5.23
C ALA A 148 8.40 -4.23 6.42
N LEU A 149 7.85 -3.09 6.84
CA LEU A 149 8.37 -2.29 7.95
C LEU A 149 7.55 -2.53 9.21
N LYS A 150 8.21 -2.81 10.33
CA LYS A 150 7.54 -2.80 11.64
C LYS A 150 7.03 -1.39 11.95
N ARG A 151 6.06 -1.27 12.85
CA ARG A 151 5.42 0.01 13.16
C ARG A 151 6.42 1.09 13.60
N GLU A 152 7.48 0.72 14.32
CA GLU A 152 8.53 1.64 14.76
C GLU A 152 9.52 2.02 13.64
N GLU A 153 9.45 1.33 12.50
CA GLU A 153 10.27 1.58 11.30
C GLU A 153 9.49 2.34 10.21
N TRP A 154 8.21 2.65 10.45
CA TRP A 154 7.39 3.40 9.50
C TRP A 154 7.98 4.79 9.28
N LEU A 155 7.91 5.24 8.02
CA LEU A 155 8.47 6.51 7.58
C LEU A 155 7.37 7.50 7.21
N ASP A 156 7.67 8.79 7.25
CA ASP A 156 6.73 9.85 6.92
C ASP A 156 6.71 10.02 5.40
N PHE A 157 5.56 9.80 4.76
CA PHE A 157 5.48 9.78 3.30
C PHE A 157 5.87 11.13 2.67
N TRP A 158 5.42 12.22 3.28
CA TRP A 158 5.61 13.58 2.77
C TRP A 158 7.05 14.10 2.92
N ASP A 159 7.91 13.41 3.68
CA ASP A 159 9.35 13.70 3.69
C ASP A 159 10.03 13.34 2.36
N PHE A 160 9.38 12.47 1.57
CA PHE A 160 9.95 11.91 0.35
C PHE A 160 9.23 12.32 -0.92
N TYR A 161 7.95 12.69 -0.81
CA TYR A 161 7.10 13.01 -1.94
C TYR A 161 6.53 14.43 -1.80
N SER A 162 6.58 15.19 -2.88
CA SER A 162 5.97 16.52 -2.99
C SER A 162 5.02 16.55 -4.17
N THR A 163 3.83 17.14 -3.97
CA THR A 163 2.94 17.47 -5.10
C THR A 163 3.54 18.62 -5.92
N GLU A 164 3.06 18.80 -7.15
CA GLU A 164 3.50 19.92 -8.01
C GLU A 164 3.23 21.29 -7.38
N THR A 165 2.16 21.40 -6.59
CA THR A 165 1.78 22.63 -5.87
C THR A 165 2.47 22.78 -4.52
N GLY A 166 3.11 21.71 -4.01
CA GLY A 166 3.72 21.66 -2.68
C GLY A 166 2.73 21.38 -1.53
N ASP A 167 1.44 21.21 -1.84
CA ASP A 167 0.41 20.92 -0.84
C ASP A 167 0.51 19.49 -0.31
N ILE A 168 0.23 19.31 0.99
CA ILE A 168 0.16 18.01 1.66
C ILE A 168 -1.24 17.40 1.48
N ILE A 169 -1.55 17.02 0.25
CA ILE A 169 -2.87 16.50 -0.12
C ILE A 169 -2.72 15.32 -1.08
N TRP A 170 -3.27 14.16 -0.69
CA TRP A 170 -3.36 13.02 -1.59
C TRP A 170 -4.58 13.10 -2.53
N GLY A 171 -5.74 13.53 -2.05
CA GLY A 171 -6.98 13.54 -2.82
C GLY A 171 -7.62 12.15 -2.96
N THR A 172 -8.40 11.94 -4.03
CA THR A 172 -9.26 10.76 -4.23
C THR A 172 -8.58 9.59 -4.95
N GLY A 173 -7.44 9.81 -5.61
CA GLY A 173 -6.70 8.76 -6.32
C GLY A 173 -6.22 7.63 -5.39
N LEU A 174 -6.11 6.41 -5.91
CA LEU A 174 -5.66 5.23 -5.16
C LEU A 174 -4.13 5.03 -5.22
N PHE A 175 -3.45 5.69 -6.16
CA PHE A 175 -2.01 5.65 -6.26
C PHE A 175 -1.44 6.95 -6.85
N ARG A 176 -0.12 7.11 -6.74
CA ARG A 176 0.68 8.20 -7.34
C ARG A 176 1.95 7.63 -7.94
N TYR A 177 2.42 8.16 -9.06
CA TYR A 177 3.74 7.80 -9.57
C TYR A 177 4.83 8.50 -8.78
N MET A 178 5.97 7.83 -8.63
CA MET A 178 7.15 8.35 -7.97
C MET A 178 8.36 8.27 -8.89
N SER A 179 9.25 9.24 -8.76
CA SER A 179 10.55 9.22 -9.43
C SER A 179 11.53 8.27 -8.74
N ASP A 180 12.51 7.77 -9.49
CA ASP A 180 13.62 6.98 -8.94
C ASP A 180 14.36 7.76 -7.85
N ARG A 181 14.42 9.09 -7.95
CA ARG A 181 15.05 9.96 -6.94
C ARG A 181 14.33 9.88 -5.59
N GLU A 182 13.00 9.91 -5.59
CA GLU A 182 12.20 9.85 -4.35
C GLU A 182 12.30 8.47 -3.72
N VAL A 183 12.17 7.41 -4.52
CA VAL A 183 12.32 6.02 -4.05
C VAL A 183 13.73 5.78 -3.48
N LYS A 184 14.79 6.27 -4.13
CA LYS A 184 16.17 6.17 -3.61
C LYS A 184 16.31 6.87 -2.26
N LYS A 185 15.63 7.99 -2.00
CA LYS A 185 15.65 8.64 -0.68
C LYS A 185 14.97 7.76 0.39
N ILE A 186 13.83 7.15 0.06
CA ILE A 186 13.12 6.22 0.96
C ILE A 186 14.02 5.03 1.31
N LEU A 187 14.59 4.36 0.30
CA LEU A 187 15.46 3.20 0.51
C LEU A 187 16.70 3.55 1.35
N ARG A 188 17.28 4.75 1.18
CA ARG A 188 18.37 5.23 2.04
C ARG A 188 17.93 5.45 3.48
N ALA A 189 16.72 5.95 3.71
CA ALA A 189 16.17 6.10 5.06
C ALA A 189 15.95 4.73 5.74
N VAL A 190 15.36 3.77 5.03
CA VAL A 190 15.19 2.39 5.53
C VAL A 190 16.54 1.71 5.78
N SER A 191 17.51 1.87 4.86
CA SER A 191 18.85 1.31 5.03
C SER A 191 19.50 1.84 6.31
N LYS A 192 19.39 3.15 6.60
CA LYS A 192 19.90 3.72 7.86
C LYS A 192 19.25 3.07 9.08
N ILE A 193 17.92 2.92 9.11
CA ILE A 193 17.20 2.28 10.22
C ILE A 193 17.68 0.83 10.44
N ARG A 194 17.87 0.07 9.36
CA ARG A 194 18.21 -1.36 9.43
C ARG A 194 19.70 -1.64 9.62
N ARG A 195 20.59 -0.75 9.17
CA ARG A 195 22.04 -0.87 9.39
C ARG A 195 22.39 -0.85 10.87
N PHE A 196 21.62 -0.11 11.69
CA PHE A 196 21.75 -0.16 13.15
C PHE A 196 21.35 -1.53 13.76
N LYS A 197 20.67 -2.41 13.01
CA LYS A 197 20.15 -3.70 13.49
C LYS A 197 20.93 -4.97 13.01
N ARG A 198 22.15 -4.83 12.46
CA ARG A 198 23.09 -5.92 12.08
C ARG A 198 22.45 -7.13 11.34
N ARG A 199 21.69 -6.90 10.26
CA ARG A 199 21.26 -7.95 9.31
C ARG A 199 21.50 -7.51 7.86
N LEU A 200 21.53 -8.48 6.94
CA LEU A 200 21.42 -8.26 5.48
C LEU A 200 20.35 -7.18 5.22
N ASN A 201 20.67 -6.22 4.35
CA ASN A 201 19.88 -5.03 4.15
C ASN A 201 19.25 -5.04 2.74
N PRO A 202 18.03 -5.61 2.56
CA PRO A 202 17.35 -5.62 1.27
C PRO A 202 17.22 -4.22 0.64
N ALA A 203 17.21 -3.15 1.45
CA ALA A 203 17.15 -1.79 0.91
C ALA A 203 18.41 -1.40 0.13
N GLU A 204 19.59 -1.89 0.52
CA GLU A 204 20.84 -1.68 -0.22
C GLU A 204 20.85 -2.45 -1.54
N GLU A 205 20.28 -3.66 -1.56
CA GLU A 205 20.14 -4.43 -2.80
C GLU A 205 19.20 -3.72 -3.79
N LEU A 206 18.05 -3.22 -3.32
CA LEU A 206 17.13 -2.46 -4.16
C LEU A 206 17.75 -1.15 -4.66
N LEU A 207 18.54 -0.46 -3.83
CA LEU A 207 19.26 0.74 -4.25
C LEU A 207 20.20 0.46 -5.42
N ARG A 208 21.00 -0.62 -5.34
CA ARG A 208 21.91 -1.01 -6.42
C ARG A 208 21.17 -1.29 -7.73
N LYS A 209 20.04 -2.00 -7.68
CA LYS A 209 19.25 -2.30 -8.89
C LYS A 209 18.70 -1.04 -9.57
N LEU A 210 18.33 -0.02 -8.79
CA LEU A 210 17.89 1.27 -9.34
C LEU A 210 19.06 2.13 -9.85
N GLU A 211 20.30 1.77 -9.58
CA GLU A 211 21.50 2.45 -10.10
C GLU A 211 22.07 1.78 -11.35
N GLU A 212 21.74 0.50 -11.57
CA GLU A 212 22.15 -0.31 -12.74
C GLU A 212 21.20 -0.17 -13.95
N ASN A 213 20.03 0.44 -13.78
CA ASN A 213 19.02 0.72 -14.83
C ASN A 213 18.87 2.22 -15.07
#